data_AF-A0A538Q5N1-F1
#
_entry.id   AF-A0A538Q5N1-F1
#
_cell.length_a   1.000
_cell.length_b   1.000
_cell.length_c   1.000
_cell.angle_alpha   90.00
_cell.angle_beta   90.00
_cell.angle_gamma   90.00
#
_symmetry.space_group_name_H-M   'P 1'
#
loop_
_entity.id
_entity.type
_entity.pdbx_description
1 polymer ?
#
loop_
_entity_poly.entity_id
_entity_poly.type
_entity_poly.pdbx_seq_one_letter_code
_entity_poly.pdbx_strand_id
1 'polypeptide(L)'
;MIGARPRRSVALSLAIAGLVSATARADAVDDHLARGRELYERREFVHARDELLAAYQLDPRPEILFALGQVELNIGQFARAIDYYERFIATNPGADEVALAQQAIGAARARLAETRVIVAPPRPPPHPVWDVDDGDHSGTLSEYNDRLSQAATTQWAGAGCLAAGALAIGGAVLRWRLHLVDTEIQPVAGPRGAGVTWIGRW
;
A
#
# COMPACT_ATOMS: atom_id res chain seq x y z
N MET A 1 85.36 -31.83 -8.89
CA MET A 1 84.01 -32.35 -9.14
C MET A 1 83.11 -31.93 -7.97
N ILE A 2 82.02 -31.21 -8.29
CA ILE A 2 80.65 -31.27 -7.74
C ILE A 2 80.51 -31.06 -6.20
N GLY A 3 79.71 -30.17 -5.62
CA GLY A 3 78.66 -29.27 -6.12
C GLY A 3 77.70 -28.89 -4.97
N ALA A 4 77.32 -27.61 -4.90
CA ALA A 4 76.09 -27.01 -4.36
C ALA A 4 75.68 -27.09 -2.86
N ARG A 5 75.64 -25.89 -2.23
CA ARG A 5 74.54 -25.41 -1.33
C ARG A 5 73.45 -24.74 -2.22
N PRO A 6 72.24 -24.31 -1.76
CA PRO A 6 71.68 -24.26 -0.40
C PRO A 6 70.20 -24.73 -0.25
N ARG A 7 69.80 -25.01 1.00
CA ARG A 7 68.41 -25.26 1.41
C ARG A 7 67.61 -23.95 1.48
N ARG A 8 66.60 -23.78 0.63
CA ARG A 8 65.54 -22.75 0.75
C ARG A 8 64.21 -23.31 0.25
N SER A 9 63.38 -23.88 1.13
CA SER A 9 62.01 -24.28 0.76
C SER A 9 61.11 -24.43 1.99
N VAL A 10 60.64 -23.33 2.59
CA VAL A 10 59.44 -23.34 3.44
C VAL A 10 58.73 -21.99 3.27
N ALA A 11 57.89 -21.85 2.26
CA ALA A 11 57.03 -20.66 2.06
C ALA A 11 55.81 -20.95 1.16
N LEU A 12 55.23 -22.16 1.19
CA LEU A 12 54.15 -22.55 0.25
C LEU A 12 52.98 -23.29 0.90
N SER A 13 52.63 -22.97 2.15
CA SER A 13 51.47 -23.60 2.83
C SER A 13 50.40 -22.61 3.30
N LEU A 14 50.61 -21.30 3.16
CA LEU A 14 49.65 -20.28 3.64
C LEU A 14 48.67 -19.77 2.56
N ALA A 15 48.89 -20.07 1.28
CA ALA A 15 48.09 -19.50 0.20
C ALA A 15 46.76 -20.23 -0.08
N ILE A 16 46.66 -21.52 0.28
CA ILE A 16 45.49 -22.35 -0.07
C ILE A 16 44.34 -22.17 0.93
N ALA A 17 44.65 -21.93 2.21
CA ALA A 17 43.63 -21.75 3.24
C ALA A 17 42.84 -20.44 3.08
N GLY A 18 43.48 -19.36 2.61
CA GLY A 18 42.81 -18.07 2.40
C GLY A 18 41.81 -18.06 1.25
N LEU A 19 42.03 -18.90 0.22
CA LEU A 19 41.18 -18.93 -0.97
C LEU A 19 39.83 -19.62 -0.70
N VAL A 20 39.84 -20.71 0.08
CA VAL A 20 38.62 -21.49 0.42
C VAL A 20 37.65 -20.69 1.30
N SER A 21 38.15 -19.89 2.25
CA SER A 21 37.29 -19.06 3.10
C SER A 21 36.69 -17.87 2.35
N ALA A 22 37.38 -17.32 1.35
CA ALA A 22 36.87 -16.21 0.54
C ALA A 22 35.73 -16.65 -0.38
N THR A 23 35.83 -17.83 -1.02
CA THR A 23 34.76 -18.35 -1.88
C THR A 23 33.51 -18.68 -1.08
N ALA A 24 33.65 -19.35 0.07
CA ALA A 24 32.50 -19.67 0.92
C ALA A 24 31.74 -18.42 1.43
N ARG A 25 32.44 -17.31 1.65
CA ARG A 25 31.80 -16.03 2.03
C ARG A 25 31.06 -15.40 0.85
N ALA A 26 31.64 -15.42 -0.35
CA ALA A 26 31.00 -14.92 -1.55
C ALA A 26 29.71 -15.70 -1.87
N ASP A 27 29.78 -17.03 -1.80
CA ASP A 27 28.61 -17.91 -2.00
C ASP A 27 27.49 -17.57 -0.99
N ALA A 28 27.85 -17.38 0.29
CA ALA A 28 26.89 -17.01 1.33
C ALA A 28 26.24 -15.63 1.09
N VAL A 29 27.01 -14.64 0.60
CA VAL A 29 26.47 -13.32 0.23
C VAL A 29 25.45 -13.47 -0.89
N ASP A 30 25.81 -14.17 -1.96
CA ASP A 30 24.96 -14.33 -3.13
C ASP A 30 23.66 -15.10 -2.79
N ASP A 31 23.75 -16.10 -1.90
CA ASP A 31 22.60 -16.82 -1.36
C ASP A 31 21.62 -15.90 -0.59
N HIS A 32 22.14 -15.02 0.28
CA HIS A 32 21.33 -14.04 0.98
C HIS A 32 20.68 -13.04 0.02
N LEU A 33 21.40 -12.60 -1.03
CA LEU A 33 20.85 -11.71 -2.05
C LEU A 33 19.74 -12.38 -2.88
N ALA A 34 19.90 -13.66 -3.22
CA ALA A 34 18.90 -14.42 -3.94
C ALA A 34 17.61 -14.55 -3.12
N ARG A 35 17.71 -14.93 -1.83
CA ARG A 35 16.56 -14.99 -0.92
C ARG A 35 15.91 -13.62 -0.72
N GLY A 36 16.71 -12.57 -0.50
CA GLY A 36 16.22 -11.21 -0.36
C GLY A 36 15.41 -10.75 -1.58
N ARG A 37 15.86 -11.11 -2.80
CA ARG A 37 15.14 -10.82 -4.05
C ARG A 37 13.82 -11.59 -4.14
N GLU A 38 13.82 -12.88 -3.84
CA GLU A 38 12.59 -13.70 -3.85
C GLU A 38 11.53 -13.13 -2.87
N LEU A 39 11.96 -12.78 -1.66
CA LEU A 39 11.10 -12.16 -0.65
C LEU A 39 10.57 -10.80 -1.12
N TYR A 40 11.40 -10.01 -1.80
CA TYR A 40 10.98 -8.73 -2.39
C TYR A 40 9.90 -8.93 -3.45
N GLU A 41 10.08 -9.91 -4.35
CA GLU A 41 9.10 -10.25 -5.39
C GLU A 41 7.77 -10.72 -4.80
N ARG A 42 7.82 -11.42 -3.66
CA ARG A 42 6.65 -11.82 -2.86
C ARG A 42 6.04 -10.71 -2.02
N ARG A 43 6.59 -9.48 -2.08
CA ARG A 43 6.21 -8.30 -1.27
C ARG A 43 6.40 -8.49 0.24
N GLU A 44 7.25 -9.44 0.64
CA GLU A 44 7.61 -9.70 2.03
C GLU A 44 8.81 -8.82 2.44
N PHE A 45 8.60 -7.51 2.39
CA PHE A 45 9.68 -6.52 2.48
C PHE A 45 10.48 -6.58 3.79
N VAL A 46 9.84 -6.91 4.91
CA VAL A 46 10.52 -7.01 6.22
C VAL A 46 11.54 -8.16 6.22
N HIS A 47 11.14 -9.35 5.74
CA HIS A 47 12.05 -10.49 5.62
C HIS A 47 13.13 -10.22 4.56
N ALA A 48 12.76 -9.58 3.44
CA ALA A 48 13.72 -9.18 2.42
C ALA A 48 14.82 -8.26 3.00
N ARG A 49 14.44 -7.30 3.85
CA ARG A 49 15.38 -6.43 4.56
C ARG A 49 16.35 -7.23 5.40
N ASP A 50 15.86 -8.21 6.15
CA ASP A 50 16.67 -8.99 7.08
C ASP A 50 17.71 -9.84 6.32
N GLU A 51 17.33 -10.45 5.19
CA GLU A 51 18.28 -11.14 4.30
C GLU A 51 19.32 -10.19 3.69
N LEU A 52 18.90 -9.01 3.22
CA LEU A 52 19.82 -8.01 2.67
C LEU A 52 20.78 -7.45 3.73
N LEU A 53 20.34 -7.30 4.98
CA LEU A 53 21.20 -6.90 6.08
C LEU A 53 22.23 -7.98 6.42
N ALA A 54 21.84 -9.26 6.37
CA ALA A 54 22.78 -10.37 6.55
C ALA A 54 23.83 -10.36 5.42
N ALA A 55 23.42 -10.20 4.16
CA ALA A 55 24.34 -10.02 3.05
C ALA A 55 25.28 -8.82 3.26
N TYR A 56 24.75 -7.67 3.70
CA TYR A 56 25.54 -6.46 3.94
C TYR A 56 26.58 -6.64 5.05
N GLN A 57 26.26 -7.38 6.11
CA GLN A 57 27.21 -7.68 7.19
C GLN A 57 28.36 -8.60 6.72
N LEU A 58 28.08 -9.47 5.74
CA LEU A 58 29.08 -10.31 5.12
C LEU A 58 29.91 -9.54 4.09
N ASP A 59 29.31 -8.79 3.19
CA ASP A 59 30.06 -8.02 2.21
C ASP A 59 29.36 -6.69 1.93
N PRO A 60 29.87 -5.57 2.49
CA PRO A 60 29.29 -4.25 2.29
C PRO A 60 29.43 -3.73 0.85
N ARG A 61 28.60 -4.23 -0.08
CA ARG A 61 28.60 -3.79 -1.48
C ARG A 61 27.65 -2.60 -1.73
N PRO A 62 27.99 -1.69 -2.66
CA PRO A 62 27.10 -0.59 -3.07
C PRO A 62 25.71 -1.07 -3.51
N GLU A 63 25.64 -2.13 -4.31
CA GLU A 63 24.37 -2.66 -4.82
C GLU A 63 23.39 -3.06 -3.69
N ILE A 64 23.93 -3.52 -2.56
CA ILE A 64 23.16 -3.92 -1.39
C ILE A 64 22.61 -2.70 -0.65
N LEU A 65 23.37 -1.59 -0.60
CA LEU A 65 22.87 -0.32 -0.06
C LEU A 65 21.67 0.18 -0.88
N PHE A 66 21.77 0.13 -2.21
CA PHE A 66 20.68 0.52 -3.08
C PHE A 66 19.44 -0.38 -2.91
N ALA A 67 19.63 -1.70 -2.78
CA ALA A 67 18.57 -2.66 -2.52
C ALA A 67 17.89 -2.42 -1.15
N LEU A 68 18.67 -2.18 -0.09
CA LEU A 68 18.15 -1.85 1.25
C LEU A 68 17.33 -0.55 1.21
N GLY A 69 17.78 0.47 0.48
CA GLY A 69 17.03 1.69 0.24
C GLY A 69 15.66 1.43 -0.39
N GLN A 70 15.61 0.59 -1.43
CA GLN A 70 14.35 0.21 -2.09
C GLN A 70 13.41 -0.56 -1.16
N VAL A 71 13.93 -1.50 -0.37
CA VAL A 71 13.12 -2.26 0.57
C VAL A 71 12.53 -1.35 1.66
N GLU A 72 13.33 -0.45 2.23
CA GLU A 72 12.86 0.47 3.27
C GLU A 72 11.79 1.45 2.74
N LEU A 73 11.86 1.85 1.46
CA LEU A 73 10.77 2.60 0.81
C LEU A 73 9.45 1.82 0.82
N ASN A 74 9.48 0.54 0.48
CA ASN A 74 8.29 -0.30 0.43
C ASN A 74 7.71 -0.59 1.82
N ILE A 75 8.55 -0.62 2.86
CA ILE A 75 8.11 -0.72 4.26
C ILE A 75 7.50 0.60 4.76
N GLY A 76 7.83 1.73 4.12
CA GLY A 76 7.44 3.07 4.57
C GLY A 76 8.43 3.71 5.54
N GLN A 77 9.62 3.13 5.70
CA GLN A 77 10.70 3.68 6.53
C GLN A 77 11.55 4.67 5.72
N PHE A 78 10.90 5.73 5.25
CA PHE A 78 11.48 6.70 4.32
C PHE A 78 12.79 7.34 4.83
N ALA A 79 12.92 7.56 6.15
CA ALA A 79 14.14 8.12 6.73
C ALA A 79 15.34 7.18 6.57
N ARG A 80 15.14 5.87 6.78
CA ARG A 80 16.19 4.86 6.58
C ARG A 80 16.51 4.67 5.11
N ALA A 81 15.49 4.71 4.26
CA ALA A 81 15.69 4.64 2.82
C ALA A 81 16.63 5.75 2.32
N ILE A 82 16.43 6.99 2.81
CA ILE A 82 17.30 8.13 2.48
C ILE A 82 18.75 7.86 2.93
N ASP A 83 18.97 7.39 4.16
CA ASP A 83 20.33 7.06 4.66
C ASP A 83 21.04 6.05 3.74
N TYR A 84 20.36 4.97 3.37
CA TYR A 84 20.94 3.95 2.49
C TYR A 84 21.29 4.50 1.10
N TYR A 85 20.43 5.33 0.51
CA TYR A 85 20.72 5.95 -0.78
C TYR A 85 21.84 6.99 -0.72
N GLU A 86 21.92 7.78 0.37
CA GLU A 86 23.01 8.73 0.56
C GLU A 86 24.36 8.00 0.71
N ARG A 87 24.39 6.87 1.43
CA ARG A 87 25.57 6.01 1.52
C ARG A 87 25.91 5.35 0.19
N PHE A 88 24.92 4.93 -0.59
CA PHE A 88 25.13 4.44 -1.94
C PHE A 88 25.75 5.51 -2.85
N ILE A 89 25.26 6.76 -2.81
CA ILE A 89 25.87 7.85 -3.59
C ILE A 89 27.31 8.11 -3.12
N ALA A 90 27.59 7.97 -1.83
CA ALA A 90 28.94 8.12 -1.28
C ALA A 90 29.93 7.04 -1.76
N THR A 91 29.47 5.90 -2.30
CA THR A 91 30.36 4.92 -2.96
C THR A 91 30.75 5.33 -4.38
N ASN A 92 30.36 6.52 -4.82
CA ASN A 92 30.64 7.11 -6.13
C ASN A 92 30.20 6.21 -7.32
N PRO A 93 28.91 5.83 -7.40
CA PRO A 93 28.37 5.01 -8.48
C PRO A 93 28.25 5.82 -9.80
N GLY A 94 27.80 5.18 -10.88
CA GLY A 94 27.62 5.84 -12.17
C GLY A 94 26.60 6.99 -12.10
N ALA A 95 26.71 7.97 -13.01
CA ALA A 95 25.84 9.15 -13.02
C ALA A 95 24.34 8.80 -13.09
N ASP A 96 23.98 7.78 -13.88
CA ASP A 96 22.60 7.29 -14.01
C ASP A 96 22.10 6.68 -12.69
N GLU A 97 22.96 5.94 -11.99
CA GLU A 97 22.63 5.33 -10.70
C GLU A 97 22.48 6.39 -9.59
N VAL A 98 23.34 7.42 -9.62
CA VAL A 98 23.20 8.60 -8.74
C VAL A 98 21.87 9.28 -8.99
N ALA A 99 21.48 9.48 -10.25
CA ALA A 99 20.20 10.10 -10.60
C ALA A 99 19.01 9.29 -10.08
N LEU A 100 19.05 7.95 -10.22
CA LEU A 100 18.02 7.05 -9.67
C LEU A 100 17.94 7.15 -8.14
N ALA A 101 19.07 7.13 -7.44
CA ALA A 101 19.13 7.26 -5.99
C ALA A 101 18.60 8.63 -5.51
N GLN A 102 18.96 9.72 -6.20
CA GLN A 102 18.47 11.06 -5.90
C GLN A 102 16.96 11.20 -6.12
N GLN A 103 16.44 10.60 -7.19
CA GLN A 103 14.99 10.55 -7.43
C GLN A 103 14.27 9.81 -6.30
N ALA A 104 14.80 8.67 -5.86
CA ALA A 104 14.25 7.90 -4.76
C ALA A 104 14.28 8.67 -3.43
N ILE A 105 15.38 9.38 -3.14
CA ILE A 105 15.50 10.29 -1.98
C ILE A 105 14.43 11.40 -2.05
N GLY A 106 14.25 12.02 -3.22
CA GLY A 106 13.24 13.06 -3.42
C GLY A 106 11.82 12.56 -3.10
N ALA A 107 11.46 11.39 -3.62
CA ALA A 107 10.18 10.75 -3.35
C ALA A 107 10.00 10.41 -1.86
N ALA A 108 11.05 9.88 -1.21
CA ALA A 108 11.04 9.57 0.23
C ALA A 108 10.82 10.83 1.09
N ARG A 109 11.52 11.93 0.76
CA ARG A 109 11.41 13.21 1.47
C ARG A 109 10.01 13.81 1.35
N ALA A 110 9.38 13.71 0.18
CA ALA A 110 8.00 14.15 0.00
C ALA A 110 7.03 13.40 0.93
N ARG A 111 7.13 12.06 0.98
CA ARG A 111 6.29 11.24 1.86
C ARG A 111 6.52 11.51 3.36
N LEU A 112 7.76 11.76 3.76
CA LEU A 112 8.07 12.20 5.13
C LEU A 112 7.44 13.55 5.47
N ALA A 113 7.51 14.51 4.56
CA ALA A 113 6.93 15.83 4.75
C ALA A 113 5.40 15.74 4.89
N GLU A 114 4.73 14.98 4.01
CA GLU A 114 3.29 14.72 4.09
C GLU A 114 2.90 14.11 5.45
N THR A 115 3.62 13.07 5.89
CA THR A 115 3.37 12.40 7.17
C THR A 115 3.53 13.36 8.35
N ARG A 116 4.55 14.24 8.31
CA ARG A 116 4.80 15.23 9.36
C ARG A 116 3.70 16.29 9.45
N VAL A 117 3.16 16.72 8.32
CA VAL A 117 2.08 17.73 8.27
C VAL A 117 0.79 17.18 8.87
N ILE A 118 0.50 15.89 8.68
CA ILE A 118 -0.70 15.25 9.23
C ILE A 118 -0.61 15.07 10.75
N VAL A 119 0.59 14.79 11.28
CA VAL A 119 0.81 14.52 12.71
C VAL A 119 1.07 15.79 13.53
N ALA A 120 1.51 16.89 12.91
CA ALA A 120 1.63 18.16 13.61
C ALA A 120 0.22 18.64 14.02
N PRO A 121 -0.09 18.76 15.34
CA PRO A 121 -1.32 19.43 15.72
C PRO A 121 -1.31 20.82 15.08
N PRO A 122 -2.43 21.30 14.50
CA PRO A 122 -2.48 22.64 13.97
C PRO A 122 -1.98 23.56 15.07
N ARG A 123 -0.96 24.39 14.78
CA ARG A 123 -0.55 25.45 15.70
C ARG A 123 -1.86 26.14 16.08
N PRO A 124 -2.24 26.23 17.36
CA PRO A 124 -3.47 26.89 17.72
C PRO A 124 -3.45 28.24 17.00
N PRO A 125 -4.51 28.61 16.24
CA PRO A 125 -4.57 29.96 15.70
C PRO A 125 -4.24 30.90 16.86
N PRO A 126 -3.43 31.96 16.65
CA PRO A 126 -3.21 32.95 17.70
C PRO A 126 -4.61 33.29 18.21
N HIS A 127 -4.87 32.95 19.48
CA HIS A 127 -6.17 33.19 20.06
C HIS A 127 -6.40 34.68 19.83
N PRO A 128 -7.52 35.09 19.22
CA PRO A 128 -7.94 36.47 19.38
C PRO A 128 -7.82 36.74 20.86
N VAL A 129 -7.06 37.77 21.23
CA VAL A 129 -7.08 38.24 22.61
C VAL A 129 -8.52 38.69 22.77
N TRP A 130 -9.37 37.83 23.32
CA TRP A 130 -10.75 38.17 23.58
C TRP A 130 -10.66 39.21 24.67
N ASP A 131 -10.78 40.48 24.28
CA ASP A 131 -11.24 41.49 25.21
C ASP A 131 -12.55 40.93 25.76
N VAL A 132 -12.54 40.63 27.05
CA VAL A 132 -13.64 39.98 27.77
C VAL A 132 -14.79 40.99 27.77
N ASP A 133 -15.63 40.92 26.75
CA ASP A 133 -16.99 41.44 26.78
C ASP A 133 -17.92 40.22 26.69
N ASP A 134 -18.75 40.06 27.71
CA ASP A 134 -19.42 38.83 28.13
C ASP A 134 -20.64 38.48 27.25
N GLY A 135 -20.54 38.73 25.95
CA GLY A 135 -21.57 38.37 24.97
C GLY A 135 -21.44 36.92 24.56
N ASP A 136 -22.10 36.01 25.31
CA ASP A 136 -22.28 34.61 24.93
C ASP A 136 -22.84 34.51 23.48
N HIS A 137 -21.95 34.23 22.53
CA HIS A 137 -22.27 33.97 21.13
C HIS A 137 -22.23 32.47 20.80
N SER A 138 -21.98 31.62 21.81
CA SER A 138 -22.23 30.19 21.68
C SER A 138 -23.71 29.96 21.94
N GLY A 139 -24.52 30.17 20.90
CA GLY A 139 -25.95 29.86 20.93
C GLY A 139 -26.24 28.56 21.67
N THR A 140 -27.34 28.55 22.44
CA THR A 140 -27.62 27.50 23.44
C THR A 140 -27.50 26.09 22.83
N LEU A 141 -27.20 25.08 23.65
CA LEU A 141 -27.14 23.67 23.22
C LEU A 141 -28.40 23.22 22.44
N SER A 142 -29.55 23.88 22.66
CA SER A 142 -30.77 23.68 21.89
C SER A 142 -30.60 24.03 20.40
N GLU A 143 -29.94 25.14 20.08
CA GLU A 143 -29.72 25.58 18.69
C GLU A 143 -28.77 24.65 17.94
N TYR A 144 -27.79 24.07 18.64
CA TYR A 144 -26.94 23.02 18.06
C TYR A 144 -27.75 21.76 17.72
N ASN A 145 -28.61 21.34 18.65
CA ASN A 145 -29.45 20.16 18.47
C ASN A 145 -30.49 20.35 17.34
N ASP A 146 -31.03 21.56 17.19
CA ASP A 146 -31.96 21.91 16.11
C ASP A 146 -31.28 21.85 14.73
N ARG A 147 -30.01 22.30 14.61
CA ARG A 147 -29.24 22.17 13.36
C ARG A 147 -28.95 20.71 13.02
N LEU A 148 -28.66 19.88 14.02
CA LEU A 148 -28.38 18.45 13.81
C LEU A 148 -29.64 17.68 13.35
N SER A 149 -30.79 18.01 13.92
CA SER A 149 -32.07 17.39 13.55
C SER A 149 -32.56 17.78 12.15
N GLN A 150 -32.28 19.02 11.71
CA GLN A 150 -32.54 19.47 10.32
C GLN A 150 -31.65 18.75 9.28
N ALA A 151 -30.40 18.44 9.64
CA ALA A 151 -29.49 17.69 8.77
C ALA A 151 -29.92 16.21 8.64
N ALA A 152 -30.42 15.62 9.72
CA ALA A 152 -30.94 14.25 9.70
C ALA A 152 -32.24 14.13 8.88
N THR A 153 -33.15 15.10 8.97
CA THR A 153 -34.43 15.05 8.23
C THR A 153 -34.29 15.24 6.72
N THR A 154 -33.33 16.05 6.26
CA THR A 154 -33.10 16.26 4.82
C THR A 154 -32.52 15.03 4.12
N GLN A 155 -31.73 14.20 4.82
CA GLN A 155 -31.19 12.96 4.26
C GLN A 155 -32.25 11.88 4.00
N TRP A 156 -33.30 11.79 4.83
CA TRP A 156 -34.35 10.77 4.66
C TRP A 156 -35.43 11.17 3.64
N ALA A 157 -35.66 12.47 3.43
CA ALA A 157 -36.58 12.94 2.39
C ALA A 157 -36.10 12.58 0.97
N GLY A 158 -34.78 12.66 0.72
CA GLY A 158 -34.19 12.26 -0.58
C GLY A 158 -34.29 10.75 -0.84
N ALA A 159 -34.05 9.92 0.18
CA ALA A 159 -34.14 8.47 0.07
C ALA A 159 -35.58 7.98 -0.17
N GLY A 160 -36.58 8.61 0.44
CA GLY A 160 -38.00 8.27 0.26
C GLY A 160 -38.50 8.52 -1.18
N CYS A 161 -38.10 9.64 -1.79
CA CYS A 161 -38.52 9.98 -3.16
C CYS A 161 -37.97 9.00 -4.22
N LEU A 162 -36.75 8.48 -4.04
CA LEU A 162 -36.15 7.54 -4.99
C LEU A 162 -36.84 6.17 -4.98
N ALA A 163 -37.26 5.68 -3.81
CA ALA A 163 -37.93 4.39 -3.70
C ALA A 163 -39.34 4.40 -4.34
N ALA A 164 -40.09 5.49 -4.19
CA ALA A 164 -41.42 5.62 -4.81
C ALA A 164 -41.36 5.66 -6.35
N GLY A 165 -40.35 6.34 -6.92
CA GLY A 165 -40.15 6.39 -8.38
C GLY A 165 -39.87 5.02 -8.99
N ALA A 166 -39.05 4.19 -8.34
CA ALA A 166 -38.72 2.85 -8.83
C ALA A 166 -39.95 1.92 -8.90
N LEU A 167 -40.85 1.99 -7.91
CA LEU A 167 -42.07 1.19 -7.90
C LEU A 167 -43.06 1.58 -9.01
N ALA A 168 -43.19 2.89 -9.30
CA ALA A 168 -44.06 3.37 -10.37
C ALA A 168 -43.58 2.90 -11.75
N ILE A 169 -42.28 2.97 -12.01
CA ILE A 169 -41.68 2.52 -13.28
C ILE A 169 -41.82 0.99 -13.41
N GLY A 170 -41.52 0.24 -12.34
CA GLY A 170 -41.66 -1.22 -12.34
C GLY A 170 -43.10 -1.68 -12.63
N GLY A 171 -44.09 -1.04 -11.99
CA GLY A 171 -45.52 -1.32 -12.24
C GLY A 171 -45.95 -0.99 -13.68
N ALA A 172 -45.47 0.12 -14.24
CA ALA A 172 -45.77 0.51 -15.61
C ALA A 172 -45.17 -0.46 -16.65
N VAL A 173 -43.91 -0.88 -16.46
CA VAL A 173 -43.25 -1.86 -17.34
C VAL A 173 -43.93 -3.23 -17.26
N LEU A 174 -44.28 -3.68 -16.05
CA LEU A 174 -44.99 -4.95 -15.88
C LEU A 174 -46.37 -4.91 -16.55
N ARG A 175 -47.11 -3.81 -16.39
CA ARG A 175 -48.41 -3.60 -17.05
C ARG A 175 -48.29 -3.55 -18.57
N TRP A 176 -47.29 -2.86 -19.12
CA TRP A 176 -47.04 -2.82 -20.57
C TRP A 176 -46.69 -4.21 -21.11
N ARG A 177 -45.83 -4.97 -20.40
CA ARG A 177 -45.47 -6.34 -20.77
C ARG A 177 -46.67 -7.28 -20.77
N LEU A 178 -47.55 -7.16 -19.77
CA LEU A 178 -48.76 -7.97 -19.70
C LEU A 178 -49.79 -7.56 -20.76
N HIS A 179 -49.76 -6.32 -21.26
CA HIS A 179 -50.64 -5.89 -22.35
C HIS A 179 -50.17 -6.39 -23.74
N LEU A 180 -48.87 -6.59 -23.93
CA LEU A 180 -48.28 -7.14 -25.16
C LEU A 180 -48.55 -8.64 -25.36
N VAL A 181 -48.88 -9.35 -24.28
CA VAL A 181 -49.23 -10.77 -24.32
C VAL A 181 -50.75 -10.85 -24.18
N ASP A 182 -51.47 -11.21 -25.26
CA ASP A 182 -52.91 -11.50 -25.19
C ASP A 182 -53.12 -12.71 -24.27
N THR A 183 -53.28 -12.41 -22.98
CA THR A 183 -53.28 -13.40 -21.93
C THR A 183 -54.72 -13.66 -21.54
N GLU A 184 -55.36 -14.61 -22.22
CA GLU A 184 -56.73 -15.00 -21.90
C GLU A 184 -56.72 -16.04 -20.78
N ILE A 185 -57.27 -15.67 -19.63
CA ILE A 185 -57.36 -16.53 -18.45
C ILE A 185 -58.60 -17.42 -18.58
N GLN A 186 -58.40 -18.70 -18.92
CA GLN A 186 -59.49 -19.67 -19.00
C GLN A 186 -59.63 -20.41 -17.66
N PRO A 187 -60.81 -20.36 -17.00
CA PRO A 187 -61.06 -21.15 -15.80
C PRO A 187 -61.19 -22.63 -16.19
N VAL A 188 -60.36 -23.49 -15.60
CA VAL A 188 -60.47 -24.94 -15.77
C VAL A 188 -61.12 -25.52 -14.52
N ALA A 189 -62.35 -26.01 -14.67
CA ALA A 189 -63.06 -26.69 -13.60
C ALA A 189 -62.61 -28.15 -13.53
N GLY A 190 -61.98 -28.55 -12.41
CA GLY A 190 -61.67 -29.94 -12.08
C GLY A 190 -62.60 -30.48 -10.99
N PRO A 191 -62.77 -31.82 -10.88
CA PRO A 191 -63.76 -32.45 -10.01
C PRO A 191 -63.54 -32.22 -8.49
N ARG A 192 -62.44 -31.59 -8.08
CA ARG A 192 -62.17 -31.23 -6.67
C ARG A 192 -61.71 -29.78 -6.46
N GLY A 193 -61.88 -28.90 -7.45
CA GLY A 193 -61.55 -27.48 -7.32
C GLY A 193 -61.38 -26.75 -8.66
N ALA A 194 -61.54 -25.43 -8.65
CA ALA A 194 -61.29 -24.56 -9.79
C ALA A 194 -59.80 -24.16 -9.82
N GLY A 195 -59.14 -24.39 -10.96
CA GLY A 195 -57.77 -23.95 -11.21
C GLY A 195 -57.73 -22.92 -12.34
N VAL A 196 -56.70 -22.08 -12.34
CA VAL A 196 -56.44 -21.13 -13.42
C VAL A 196 -55.17 -21.57 -14.13
N THR A 197 -55.22 -21.69 -15.47
CA THR A 197 -54.05 -22.03 -16.28
C THR A 197 -53.79 -20.93 -17.31
N TRP A 198 -52.51 -20.66 -17.55
CA TRP A 198 -52.05 -19.65 -18.49
C TRP A 198 -51.64 -20.36 -19.79
N ILE A 199 -52.25 -20.01 -20.92
CA ILE A 199 -51.87 -20.54 -22.24
C ILE A 199 -51.43 -19.35 -23.09
N GLY A 200 -50.12 -19.28 -23.41
CA GLY A 200 -49.61 -18.30 -24.37
C GLY A 200 -49.86 -18.80 -25.79
N ARG A 201 -50.55 -18.02 -26.62
CA ARG A 201 -50.56 -18.21 -28.08
C ARG A 201 -49.34 -17.48 -28.65
N TRP A 202 -48.38 -18.24 -29.16
CA TRP A 202 -47.28 -17.71 -29.97
C TRP A 202 -47.74 -17.54 -31.42
#